data_AF-A0A7K3VIS7-F1
#
_entry.id   AF-A0A7K3VIS7-F1
#
_cell.length_a   1.000
_cell.length_b   1.000
_cell.length_c   1.000
_cell.angle_alpha   90.00
_cell.angle_beta   90.00
_cell.angle_gamma   90.00
#
_symmetry.space_group_name_H-M   'P 1'
#
loop_
_entity.id
_entity.type
_entity.pdbx_description
1 polymer ?
#
loop_
_entity_poly.entity_id
_entity_poly.type
_entity_poly.pdbx_seq_one_letter_code
_entity_poly.pdbx_strand_id
1 'polypeptide(L)'
;MSQPQRSNGAKGEVVLAARNIAKSYGNVHALKGVNFDIHRGQVTTLFGENGAGKSTLMKILSGVAQPSSGEIILDGSPISFTSSTHARECGISIIHQELSLAPNLSVRDNIFMGREIIKGGVVDFAEEARQTRALMEELEEDIDPQTRVEDLRLGQQQIVEIARALSVNSRILIMDEPTSALSATEVEVLFKVIHDLTSRGVSIVYISHHLEEALQITNHAVVLRDGNMTAYAERKDIDLEWIVRNMVGENFDLGSPPEGHPFGNVSLSIENLSVPGPSGAAYNAVDRLSLKVRAGEIVCIYGLMGAGRTELLECVAGRLRASGGQVLLEGQDVSGLSIAGRIASGLVLVPEDRQRDGLVQTMTVGSNLSLASIRAFTKGFFTSGHRERDLVNDAIRRVHVKTDGGAASIGSLSGGNQQKVVIGKMLATQPKVILLDEPSRGIDIGAKAEVFKLLAERAKQGLAVIYSTSEVNECLSIAHRIIVMHRGRISAEFGSDVTKEKIMAASGEAVVAH
;
A
#
# COMPACT_ATOMS: atom_id res chain seq x y z
N MET A 1 -45.52 5.13 4.07
CA MET A 1 -44.94 3.94 4.72
C MET A 1 -44.30 4.40 6.01
N SER A 2 -44.69 3.76 7.11
CA SER A 2 -44.28 4.06 8.48
C SER A 2 -42.75 4.05 8.62
N GLN A 3 -42.19 5.14 9.16
CA GLN A 3 -40.78 5.21 9.52
C GLN A 3 -40.47 4.09 10.52
N PRO A 4 -39.41 3.27 10.32
CA PRO A 4 -38.95 2.37 11.37
C PRO A 4 -38.49 3.24 12.55
N GLN A 5 -39.12 3.04 13.71
CA GLN A 5 -38.73 3.68 14.96
C GLN A 5 -37.25 3.40 15.21
N ARG A 6 -36.44 4.45 15.32
CA ARG A 6 -35.04 4.33 15.73
C ARG A 6 -35.01 3.68 17.12
N SER A 7 -34.35 2.53 17.25
CA SER A 7 -34.05 1.98 18.58
C SER A 7 -33.17 3.00 19.32
N ASN A 8 -33.60 3.39 20.50
CA ASN A 8 -32.92 4.34 21.39
C ASN A 8 -31.73 3.65 22.10
N GLY A 9 -30.89 2.94 21.34
CA GLY A 9 -29.75 2.19 21.87
C GLY A 9 -28.64 3.13 22.34
N ALA A 10 -27.98 2.79 23.44
CA ALA A 10 -26.88 3.57 23.98
C ALA A 10 -25.63 3.51 23.08
N LYS A 11 -24.81 4.57 23.10
CA LYS A 11 -23.51 4.58 22.43
C LYS A 11 -22.65 3.42 22.94
N GLY A 12 -22.01 2.68 22.04
CA GLY A 12 -21.20 1.51 22.38
C GLY A 12 -21.96 0.18 22.47
N GLU A 13 -23.29 0.16 22.26
CA GLU A 13 -24.02 -1.11 22.09
C GLU A 13 -23.72 -1.74 20.73
N VAL A 14 -23.70 -3.07 20.67
CA VAL A 14 -23.56 -3.80 19.40
C VAL A 14 -24.83 -3.60 18.56
N VAL A 15 -24.69 -2.88 17.43
CA VAL A 15 -25.78 -2.65 16.47
C VAL A 15 -25.86 -3.75 15.42
N LEU A 16 -24.72 -4.33 15.04
CA LEU A 16 -24.64 -5.47 14.14
C LEU A 16 -23.59 -6.46 14.65
N ALA A 17 -23.97 -7.73 14.67
CA ALA A 17 -23.14 -8.85 15.09
C ALA A 17 -23.10 -9.90 13.99
N ALA A 18 -21.91 -10.26 13.53
CA ALA A 18 -21.65 -11.48 12.78
C ALA A 18 -21.24 -12.59 13.75
N ARG A 19 -21.89 -13.75 13.67
CA ARG A 19 -21.63 -14.90 14.54
C ARG A 19 -21.25 -16.12 13.71
N ASN A 20 -20.06 -16.65 13.97
CA ASN A 20 -19.49 -17.83 13.32
C ASN A 20 -19.60 -17.80 11.78
N ILE A 21 -19.38 -16.63 11.17
CA ILE A 21 -19.47 -16.45 9.73
C ILE A 21 -18.36 -17.22 9.04
N ALA A 22 -18.74 -18.18 8.19
CA ALA A 22 -17.81 -18.90 7.33
C ALA A 22 -18.17 -18.68 5.86
N LYS A 23 -17.17 -18.71 4.98
CA LYS A 23 -17.35 -18.58 3.55
C LYS A 23 -16.31 -19.38 2.79
N SER A 24 -16.78 -20.25 1.92
CA SER A 24 -15.95 -21.04 1.01
C SER A 24 -16.25 -20.70 -0.44
N TYR A 25 -15.22 -20.61 -1.27
CA TYR A 25 -15.29 -20.48 -2.71
C TYR A 25 -14.58 -21.69 -3.34
N GLY A 26 -15.34 -22.71 -3.73
CA GLY A 26 -14.77 -23.99 -4.12
C GLY A 26 -13.90 -24.56 -2.99
N ASN A 27 -12.61 -24.79 -3.28
CA ASN A 27 -11.64 -25.34 -2.32
C ASN A 27 -11.01 -24.27 -1.39
N VAL A 28 -11.31 -22.99 -1.59
CA VAL A 28 -10.72 -21.90 -0.79
C VAL A 28 -11.67 -21.53 0.34
N HIS A 29 -11.23 -21.71 1.59
CA HIS A 29 -11.94 -21.26 2.79
C HIS A 29 -11.55 -19.82 3.14
N ALA A 30 -12.30 -18.86 2.62
CA ALA A 30 -12.04 -17.43 2.80
C ALA A 30 -12.35 -16.90 4.21
N LEU A 31 -13.36 -17.48 4.88
CA LEU A 31 -13.68 -17.21 6.29
C LEU A 31 -13.98 -18.53 7.01
N LYS A 32 -13.48 -18.69 8.23
CA LYS A 32 -13.47 -19.94 9.01
C LYS A 32 -14.16 -19.77 10.38
N GLY A 33 -15.35 -19.16 10.39
CA GLY A 33 -16.11 -18.95 11.63
C GLY A 33 -15.72 -17.65 12.36
N VAL A 34 -15.76 -16.53 11.64
CA VAL A 34 -15.44 -15.20 12.18
C VAL A 34 -16.61 -14.66 13.00
N ASN A 35 -16.28 -14.10 14.17
CA ASN A 35 -17.19 -13.30 14.99
C ASN A 35 -16.78 -11.83 14.83
N PHE A 36 -17.72 -10.92 14.60
CA PHE A 36 -17.39 -9.51 14.37
C PHE A 36 -18.53 -8.62 14.87
N ASP A 37 -18.20 -7.62 15.68
CA ASP A 37 -19.16 -6.71 16.30
C ASP A 37 -18.94 -5.27 15.84
N ILE A 38 -20.05 -4.64 15.44
CA ILE A 38 -20.12 -3.23 15.08
C ILE A 38 -20.87 -2.52 16.20
N HIS A 39 -20.21 -1.52 16.79
CA HIS A 39 -20.74 -0.79 17.93
C HIS A 39 -21.34 0.57 17.53
N ARG A 40 -22.47 0.94 18.12
CA ARG A 40 -23.21 2.17 17.83
C ARG A 40 -22.36 3.42 18.09
N GLY A 41 -22.22 4.29 17.09
CA GLY A 41 -21.50 5.56 17.23
C GLY A 41 -20.00 5.40 17.50
N GLN A 42 -19.40 4.29 17.07
CA GLN A 42 -17.99 3.97 17.27
C GLN A 42 -17.39 3.43 15.97
N VAL A 43 -16.06 3.52 15.88
CA VAL A 43 -15.25 2.98 14.78
C VAL A 43 -14.72 1.61 15.18
N THR A 44 -15.15 0.57 14.47
CA THR A 44 -14.51 -0.76 14.50
C THR A 44 -13.55 -0.86 13.31
N THR A 45 -12.26 -0.94 13.59
CA THR A 45 -11.22 -1.07 12.55
C THR A 45 -10.87 -2.52 12.31
N LEU A 46 -10.85 -2.94 11.05
CA LEU A 46 -10.52 -4.29 10.63
C LEU A 46 -9.11 -4.32 10.01
N PHE A 47 -8.18 -4.91 10.74
CA PHE A 47 -6.81 -5.15 10.32
C PHE A 47 -6.63 -6.58 9.80
N GLY A 48 -5.59 -6.80 9.03
CA GLY A 48 -5.24 -8.11 8.50
C GLY A 48 -4.47 -8.03 7.20
N GLU A 49 -3.77 -9.10 6.84
CA GLU A 49 -3.01 -9.17 5.60
C GLU A 49 -3.92 -9.21 4.36
N ASN A 50 -3.32 -9.03 3.18
CA ASN A 50 -4.02 -9.28 1.93
C ASN A 50 -4.41 -10.75 1.84
N GLY A 51 -5.67 -11.03 1.53
CA GLY A 51 -6.22 -12.39 1.54
C GLY A 51 -6.65 -12.91 2.92
N ALA A 52 -6.55 -12.11 3.99
CA ALA A 52 -7.00 -12.52 5.33
C ALA A 52 -8.52 -12.76 5.48
N GLY A 53 -9.32 -12.35 4.48
CA GLY A 53 -10.78 -12.49 4.47
C GLY A 53 -11.57 -11.20 4.70
N LYS A 54 -10.89 -10.04 4.87
CA LYS A 54 -11.51 -8.72 5.12
C LYS A 54 -12.61 -8.37 4.11
N SER A 55 -12.26 -8.33 2.82
CA SER A 55 -13.23 -7.99 1.75
C SER A 55 -14.35 -9.03 1.61
N THR A 56 -14.08 -10.31 1.93
CA THR A 56 -15.13 -11.34 1.97
C THR A 56 -16.12 -11.08 3.10
N LEU A 57 -15.63 -10.72 4.29
CA LEU A 57 -16.49 -10.33 5.41
C LEU A 57 -17.31 -9.09 5.05
N MET A 58 -16.69 -8.07 4.44
CA MET A 58 -17.40 -6.85 4.04
C MET A 58 -18.46 -7.11 2.97
N LYS A 59 -18.18 -7.97 1.98
CA LYS A 59 -19.19 -8.41 0.99
C LYS A 59 -20.38 -9.11 1.64
N ILE A 60 -20.17 -9.84 2.73
CA ILE A 60 -21.24 -10.49 3.48
C ILE A 60 -22.05 -9.46 4.28
N LEU A 61 -21.38 -8.56 5.01
CA LEU A 61 -22.05 -7.53 5.80
C LEU A 61 -22.80 -6.49 4.96
N SER A 62 -22.38 -6.28 3.71
CA SER A 62 -23.04 -5.38 2.74
C SER A 62 -24.04 -6.10 1.83
N GLY A 63 -24.32 -7.39 2.03
CA GLY A 63 -25.32 -8.13 1.25
C GLY A 63 -24.93 -8.46 -0.21
N VAL A 64 -23.66 -8.28 -0.58
CA VAL A 64 -23.10 -8.65 -1.89
C VAL A 64 -22.90 -10.17 -2.00
N ALA A 65 -22.59 -10.83 -0.89
CA ALA A 65 -22.39 -12.28 -0.84
C ALA A 65 -23.12 -12.90 0.37
N GLN A 66 -23.64 -14.12 0.20
CA GLN A 66 -24.16 -14.89 1.35
C GLN A 66 -23.03 -15.63 2.07
N PRO A 67 -23.07 -15.74 3.40
CA PRO A 67 -22.20 -16.65 4.13
C PRO A 67 -22.53 -18.11 3.77
N SER A 68 -21.54 -19.00 3.89
CA SER A 68 -21.76 -20.45 3.78
C SER A 68 -22.37 -21.03 5.07
N SER A 69 -22.07 -20.42 6.21
CA SER A 69 -22.65 -20.74 7.52
C SER A 69 -22.49 -19.55 8.47
N GLY A 70 -23.17 -19.61 9.62
CA GLY A 70 -23.23 -18.53 10.59
C GLY A 70 -24.44 -17.61 10.36
N GLU A 71 -24.56 -16.58 11.19
CA GLU A 71 -25.69 -15.65 11.14
C GLU A 71 -25.24 -14.20 11.33
N ILE A 72 -26.00 -13.29 10.73
CA ILE A 72 -25.89 -11.85 10.95
C ILE A 72 -27.07 -11.45 11.83
N ILE A 73 -26.82 -10.67 12.87
CA ILE A 73 -27.80 -10.17 13.81
C ILE A 73 -27.76 -8.65 13.73
N LEU A 74 -28.88 -8.00 13.41
CA LEU A 74 -29.02 -6.55 13.32
C LEU A 74 -30.05 -6.09 14.36
N ASP A 75 -29.68 -5.14 15.22
CA ASP A 75 -30.53 -4.65 16.32
C ASP A 75 -31.12 -5.83 17.16
N GLY A 76 -30.31 -6.87 17.40
CA GLY A 76 -30.69 -8.06 18.17
C GLY A 76 -31.54 -9.11 17.43
N SER A 77 -31.88 -8.88 16.16
CA SER A 77 -32.68 -9.82 15.35
C SER A 77 -31.84 -10.46 14.23
N PRO A 78 -31.90 -11.79 14.04
CA PRO A 78 -31.26 -12.44 12.90
C PRO A 78 -31.76 -11.88 11.57
N ILE A 79 -30.84 -11.64 10.63
CA ILE A 79 -31.13 -11.11 9.30
C ILE A 79 -30.30 -11.81 8.23
N SER A 80 -30.89 -11.99 7.05
CA SER A 80 -30.19 -12.39 5.84
C SER A 80 -30.48 -11.35 4.76
N PHE A 81 -29.43 -10.65 4.32
CA PHE A 81 -29.56 -9.68 3.23
C PHE A 81 -29.74 -10.42 1.92
N THR A 82 -30.72 -10.03 1.10
CA THR A 82 -30.99 -10.69 -0.20
C THR A 82 -30.23 -10.02 -1.35
N SER A 83 -29.74 -8.80 -1.12
CA SER A 83 -28.95 -7.99 -2.05
C SER A 83 -28.28 -6.83 -1.32
N SER A 84 -27.37 -6.13 -1.98
CA SER A 84 -26.80 -4.88 -1.50
C SER A 84 -27.86 -3.77 -1.32
N THR A 85 -28.88 -3.75 -2.17
CA THR A 85 -30.03 -2.83 -2.02
C THR A 85 -30.78 -3.08 -0.72
N HIS A 86 -31.05 -4.35 -0.37
CA HIS A 86 -31.70 -4.70 0.89
C HIS A 86 -30.83 -4.31 2.09
N ALA A 87 -29.52 -4.54 2.06
CA ALA A 87 -28.61 -4.08 3.12
C ALA A 87 -28.63 -2.53 3.26
N ARG A 88 -28.69 -1.79 2.15
CA ARG A 88 -28.80 -0.33 2.15
C ARG A 88 -30.13 0.17 2.72
N GLU A 89 -31.24 -0.49 2.41
CA GLU A 89 -32.56 -0.21 3.03
C GLU A 89 -32.54 -0.47 4.54
N CYS A 90 -31.74 -1.44 4.99
CA CYS A 90 -31.40 -1.63 6.40
C CYS A 90 -30.38 -0.61 6.93
N GLY A 91 -29.98 0.40 6.17
CA GLY A 91 -29.08 1.47 6.60
C GLY A 91 -27.59 1.08 6.65
N ILE A 92 -27.17 0.08 5.88
CA ILE A 92 -25.76 -0.31 5.73
C ILE A 92 -25.25 0.18 4.38
N SER A 93 -24.27 1.09 4.38
CA SER A 93 -23.62 1.58 3.17
C SER A 93 -22.15 1.20 3.15
N ILE A 94 -21.59 1.03 1.95
CA ILE A 94 -20.19 0.65 1.74
C ILE A 94 -19.53 1.59 0.72
N ILE A 95 -18.29 1.99 1.02
CA ILE A 95 -17.33 2.61 0.10
C ILE A 95 -16.31 1.53 -0.25
N HIS A 96 -16.13 1.26 -1.53
CA HIS A 96 -15.24 0.21 -2.01
C HIS A 96 -13.83 0.76 -2.27
N GLN A 97 -12.84 -0.13 -2.26
CA GLN A 97 -11.45 0.20 -2.58
C GLN A 97 -11.27 0.63 -4.05
N GLU A 98 -11.97 -0.03 -4.97
CA GLU A 98 -12.00 0.39 -6.38
C GLU A 98 -13.14 1.38 -6.62
N LEU A 99 -12.81 2.52 -7.22
CA LEU A 99 -13.77 3.59 -7.52
C LEU A 99 -14.93 3.06 -8.37
N SER A 100 -16.15 3.22 -7.86
CA SER A 100 -17.36 2.79 -8.57
C SER A 100 -18.16 3.99 -9.05
N LEU A 101 -17.51 4.90 -9.78
CA LEU A 101 -18.12 6.11 -10.34
C LEU A 101 -18.27 5.99 -11.86
N ALA A 102 -19.33 6.59 -12.40
CA ALA A 102 -19.54 6.75 -13.84
C ALA A 102 -18.74 7.97 -14.33
N PRO A 103 -17.63 7.78 -15.07
CA PRO A 103 -16.70 8.87 -15.39
C PRO A 103 -17.34 9.95 -16.28
N ASN A 104 -18.23 9.52 -17.16
CA ASN A 104 -18.91 10.36 -18.15
C ASN A 104 -20.08 11.19 -17.56
N LEU A 105 -20.40 11.02 -16.27
CA LEU A 105 -21.47 11.73 -15.59
C LEU A 105 -20.92 12.78 -14.62
N SER A 106 -21.78 13.74 -14.27
CA SER A 106 -21.38 14.78 -13.33
C SER A 106 -21.22 14.25 -11.90
N VAL A 107 -20.55 15.01 -11.04
CA VAL A 107 -20.45 14.73 -9.59
C VAL A 107 -21.84 14.61 -8.96
N ARG A 108 -22.76 15.53 -9.28
CA ARG A 108 -24.17 15.47 -8.85
C ARG A 108 -24.79 14.14 -9.24
N ASP A 109 -24.72 13.79 -10.52
CA ASP A 109 -25.39 12.60 -11.05
C ASP A 109 -24.82 11.32 -10.40
N ASN A 110 -23.50 11.27 -10.17
CA ASN A 110 -22.86 10.16 -9.46
C ASN A 110 -23.33 10.04 -7.99
N ILE A 111 -23.51 11.17 -7.31
CA ILE A 111 -24.02 11.20 -5.93
C ILE A 111 -25.50 10.80 -5.88
N PHE A 112 -26.34 11.11 -6.87
CA PHE A 112 -27.78 10.83 -6.81
C PHE A 112 -28.25 9.63 -7.64
N MET A 113 -27.33 8.96 -8.35
CA MET A 113 -27.67 7.83 -9.23
C MET A 113 -28.51 6.75 -8.53
N GLY A 114 -29.67 6.43 -9.12
CA GLY A 114 -30.61 5.44 -8.60
C GLY A 114 -31.35 5.87 -7.33
N ARG A 115 -31.31 7.16 -7.00
CA ARG A 115 -32.00 7.80 -5.89
C ARG A 115 -32.30 9.27 -6.18
N GLU A 116 -32.64 9.53 -7.43
CA GLU A 116 -32.89 10.88 -7.94
C GLU A 116 -34.00 11.56 -7.12
N ILE A 117 -33.83 12.85 -6.82
CA ILE A 117 -34.82 13.59 -6.04
C ILE A 117 -35.97 13.96 -6.97
N ILE A 118 -37.11 13.26 -6.85
CA ILE A 118 -38.27 13.48 -7.73
C ILE A 118 -39.23 14.50 -7.12
N LYS A 119 -39.54 15.56 -7.87
CA LYS A 119 -40.55 16.56 -7.54
C LYS A 119 -41.52 16.74 -8.71
N GLY A 120 -42.80 16.44 -8.50
CA GLY A 120 -43.81 16.57 -9.55
C GLY A 120 -43.61 15.60 -10.73
N GLY A 121 -42.94 14.46 -10.52
CA GLY A 121 -42.69 13.45 -11.55
C GLY A 121 -41.43 13.68 -12.40
N VAL A 122 -40.66 14.73 -12.10
CA VAL A 122 -39.36 15.02 -12.74
C VAL A 122 -38.25 15.13 -11.70
N VAL A 123 -37.00 14.94 -12.12
CA VAL A 123 -35.82 15.09 -11.25
C VAL A 123 -35.61 16.57 -10.90
N ASP A 124 -35.46 16.87 -9.62
CA ASP A 124 -35.15 18.20 -9.08
C ASP A 124 -33.64 18.41 -9.03
N PHE A 125 -33.04 18.64 -10.19
CA PHE A 125 -31.60 18.86 -10.34
C PHE A 125 -31.07 20.05 -9.53
N ALA A 126 -31.94 21.04 -9.22
CA ALA A 126 -31.57 22.20 -8.43
C ALA A 126 -31.35 21.81 -6.97
N GLU A 127 -32.24 20.98 -6.42
CA GLU A 127 -32.10 20.46 -5.06
C GLU A 127 -30.91 19.49 -4.95
N GLU A 128 -30.72 18.60 -5.94
CA GLU A 128 -29.54 17.72 -5.99
C GLU A 128 -28.24 18.53 -6.02
N ALA A 129 -28.14 19.55 -6.87
CA ALA A 129 -26.96 20.41 -6.91
C ALA A 129 -26.72 21.17 -5.60
N ARG A 130 -27.79 21.60 -4.92
CA ARG A 130 -27.70 22.26 -3.60
C ARG A 130 -27.14 21.30 -2.54
N GLN A 131 -27.62 20.06 -2.51
CA GLN A 131 -27.12 19.04 -1.59
C GLN A 131 -25.68 18.61 -1.92
N THR A 132 -25.33 18.49 -3.20
CA THR A 132 -23.94 18.22 -3.62
C THR A 132 -22.99 19.31 -3.13
N ARG A 133 -23.32 20.61 -3.29
CA ARG A 133 -22.46 21.68 -2.78
C ARG A 133 -22.26 21.60 -1.28
N ALA A 134 -23.33 21.36 -0.52
CA ALA A 134 -23.23 21.21 0.93
C ALA A 134 -22.31 20.03 1.35
N LEU A 135 -22.36 18.91 0.62
CA LEU A 135 -21.46 17.78 0.86
C LEU A 135 -20.01 18.10 0.51
N MET A 136 -19.75 18.82 -0.59
CA MET A 136 -18.40 19.23 -0.96
C MET A 136 -17.82 20.23 0.06
N GLU A 137 -18.63 21.18 0.53
CA GLU A 137 -18.26 22.11 1.61
C GLU A 137 -17.93 21.37 2.92
N GLU A 138 -18.71 20.35 3.30
CA GLU A 138 -18.43 19.51 4.47
C GLU A 138 -17.12 18.72 4.33
N LEU A 139 -16.74 18.36 3.10
CA LEU A 139 -15.50 17.67 2.75
C LEU A 139 -14.35 18.63 2.43
N GLU A 140 -14.49 19.93 2.72
CA GLU A 140 -13.50 20.98 2.48
C GLU A 140 -12.97 21.02 1.02
N GLU A 141 -13.81 20.64 0.05
CA GLU A 141 -13.47 20.56 -1.38
C GLU A 141 -14.30 21.53 -2.23
N ASP A 142 -13.65 22.22 -3.18
CA ASP A 142 -14.29 23.17 -4.10
C ASP A 142 -14.54 22.51 -5.47
N ILE A 143 -15.50 21.58 -5.50
CA ILE A 143 -15.87 20.84 -6.70
C ILE A 143 -17.27 21.28 -7.17
N ASP A 144 -17.37 21.80 -8.39
CA ASP A 144 -18.68 22.14 -8.97
C ASP A 144 -19.49 20.84 -9.19
N PRO A 145 -20.74 20.76 -8.70
CA PRO A 145 -21.63 19.61 -8.93
C PRO A 145 -21.80 19.19 -10.40
N GLN A 146 -21.59 20.10 -11.36
CA GLN A 146 -21.69 19.82 -12.80
C GLN A 146 -20.39 19.31 -13.43
N THR A 147 -19.27 19.34 -12.71
CA THR A 147 -17.99 18.78 -13.17
C THR A 147 -18.16 17.29 -13.48
N ARG A 148 -17.60 16.80 -14.59
CA ARG A 148 -17.59 15.37 -14.87
C ARG A 148 -16.56 14.67 -14.01
N VAL A 149 -16.87 13.45 -13.59
CA VAL A 149 -15.95 12.67 -12.76
C VAL A 149 -14.64 12.37 -13.51
N GLU A 150 -14.67 12.19 -14.83
CA GLU A 150 -13.47 11.97 -15.66
C GLU A 150 -12.49 13.16 -15.65
N ASP A 151 -12.97 14.37 -15.33
CA ASP A 151 -12.15 15.58 -15.26
C ASP A 151 -11.47 15.76 -13.88
N LEU A 152 -11.84 14.94 -12.88
CA LEU A 152 -11.33 15.01 -11.52
C LEU A 152 -10.04 14.20 -11.33
N ARG A 153 -9.19 14.65 -10.41
CA ARG A 153 -8.03 13.88 -9.95
C ARG A 153 -8.49 12.67 -9.15
N LEU A 154 -7.64 11.65 -9.03
CA LEU A 154 -7.98 10.40 -8.32
C LEU A 154 -8.45 10.63 -6.87
N GLY A 155 -7.77 11.50 -6.11
CA GLY A 155 -8.19 11.85 -4.73
C GLY A 155 -9.57 12.52 -4.70
N GLN A 156 -9.83 13.44 -5.63
CA GLN A 156 -11.16 14.08 -5.76
C GLN A 156 -12.26 13.09 -6.16
N GLN A 157 -11.94 12.08 -6.99
CA GLN A 157 -12.88 11.00 -7.28
C GLN A 157 -13.21 10.20 -6.01
N GLN A 158 -12.22 9.92 -5.15
CA GLN A 158 -12.44 9.28 -3.86
C GLN A 158 -13.35 10.12 -2.94
N ILE A 159 -13.15 11.44 -2.90
CA ILE A 159 -14.04 12.37 -2.18
C ILE A 159 -15.48 12.29 -2.69
N VAL A 160 -15.69 12.23 -4.02
CA VAL A 160 -17.04 12.08 -4.59
C VAL A 160 -17.69 10.78 -4.14
N GLU A 161 -16.93 9.69 -4.02
CA GLU A 161 -17.45 8.42 -3.51
C GLU A 161 -17.80 8.48 -2.02
N ILE A 162 -16.96 9.15 -1.22
CA ILE A 162 -17.27 9.45 0.19
C ILE A 162 -18.56 10.26 0.28
N ALA A 163 -18.67 11.37 -0.47
CA ALA A 163 -19.87 12.21 -0.51
C ALA A 163 -21.13 11.43 -0.89
N ARG A 164 -21.02 10.51 -1.86
CA ARG A 164 -22.12 9.60 -2.23
C ARG A 164 -22.54 8.72 -1.05
N ALA A 165 -21.63 8.23 -0.24
CA ALA A 165 -22.01 7.46 0.94
C ALA A 165 -22.66 8.33 2.02
N LEU A 166 -22.16 9.57 2.20
CA LEU A 166 -22.68 10.54 3.17
C LEU A 166 -24.05 11.11 2.80
N SER A 167 -24.38 11.20 1.52
CA SER A 167 -25.69 11.67 1.07
C SER A 167 -26.83 10.69 1.41
N VAL A 168 -26.51 9.51 1.97
CA VAL A 168 -27.48 8.54 2.49
C VAL A 168 -27.48 8.60 4.01
N ASN A 169 -28.68 8.55 4.57
CA ASN A 169 -28.87 8.37 6.01
C ASN A 169 -28.49 6.94 6.45
N SER A 170 -27.19 6.67 6.54
CA SER A 170 -26.61 5.39 6.92
C SER A 170 -26.57 5.24 8.44
N ARG A 171 -26.89 4.05 8.94
CA ARG A 171 -26.71 3.66 10.35
C ARG A 171 -25.33 3.02 10.57
N ILE A 172 -24.86 2.29 9.56
CA ILE A 172 -23.55 1.65 9.50
C ILE A 172 -22.89 2.05 8.18
N LEU A 173 -21.67 2.56 8.26
CA LEU A 173 -20.85 2.93 7.10
C LEU A 173 -19.56 2.09 7.10
N ILE A 174 -19.38 1.30 6.04
CA ILE A 174 -18.19 0.48 5.82
C ILE A 174 -17.28 1.23 4.84
N MET A 175 -16.01 1.46 5.21
CA MET A 175 -15.02 2.14 4.38
C MET A 175 -13.83 1.21 4.12
N ASP A 176 -13.69 0.75 2.87
CA ASP A 176 -12.59 -0.13 2.47
C ASP A 176 -11.44 0.66 1.85
N GLU A 177 -10.35 0.85 2.61
CA GLU A 177 -9.15 1.61 2.25
C GLU A 177 -9.41 3.03 1.68
N PRO A 178 -10.21 3.86 2.38
CA PRO A 178 -10.68 5.12 1.83
C PRO A 178 -9.57 6.17 1.65
N THR A 179 -8.38 5.97 2.22
CA THR A 179 -7.26 6.94 2.18
C THR A 179 -6.22 6.65 1.10
N SER A 180 -6.35 5.53 0.37
CA SER A 180 -5.35 5.07 -0.60
C SER A 180 -5.02 6.06 -1.73
N ALA A 181 -5.96 6.95 -2.07
CA ALA A 181 -5.81 7.97 -3.11
C ALA A 181 -5.78 9.41 -2.56
N LEU A 182 -5.80 9.58 -1.24
CA LEU A 182 -5.90 10.87 -0.56
C LEU A 182 -4.52 11.39 -0.12
N SER A 183 -4.35 12.70 -0.16
CA SER A 183 -3.27 13.44 0.46
C SER A 183 -3.45 13.54 1.98
N ALA A 184 -2.39 13.84 2.73
CA ALA A 184 -2.46 13.96 4.19
C ALA A 184 -3.54 14.96 4.66
N THR A 185 -3.70 16.09 3.96
CA THR A 185 -4.74 17.08 4.27
C THR A 185 -6.15 16.54 4.04
N GLU A 186 -6.37 15.77 2.96
CA GLU A 186 -7.67 15.14 2.68
C GLU A 186 -7.98 14.03 3.72
N VAL A 187 -6.97 13.30 4.19
CA VAL A 187 -7.11 12.30 5.27
C VAL A 187 -7.56 12.96 6.58
N GLU A 188 -6.96 14.10 6.95
CA GLU A 188 -7.36 14.84 8.16
C GLU A 188 -8.83 15.27 8.11
N VAL A 189 -9.29 15.75 6.94
CA VAL A 189 -10.70 16.12 6.72
C VAL A 189 -11.61 14.90 6.84
N LEU A 190 -11.25 13.77 6.21
CA LEU A 190 -12.01 12.53 6.36
C LEU A 190 -12.13 12.11 7.83
N PHE A 191 -11.08 12.24 8.64
CA PHE A 191 -11.13 11.91 10.05
C PHE A 191 -12.07 12.83 10.84
N LYS A 192 -12.10 14.13 10.54
CA LYS A 192 -13.08 15.06 11.12
C LYS A 192 -14.53 14.60 10.81
N VAL A 193 -14.79 14.24 9.56
CA VAL A 193 -16.11 13.74 9.13
C VAL A 193 -16.49 12.45 9.84
N ILE A 194 -15.56 11.49 9.95
CA ILE A 194 -15.75 10.25 10.71
C ILE A 194 -16.13 10.55 12.17
N HIS A 195 -15.44 11.50 12.81
CA HIS A 195 -15.76 11.91 14.17
C HIS A 195 -17.13 12.56 14.31
N ASP A 196 -17.52 13.44 13.39
CA ASP A 196 -18.86 14.05 13.40
C ASP A 196 -19.96 12.99 13.20
N LEU A 197 -19.80 12.07 12.24
CA LEU A 197 -20.75 10.97 12.00
C LEU A 197 -20.92 10.07 13.23
N THR A 198 -19.81 9.66 13.85
CA THR A 198 -19.87 8.84 15.07
C THR A 198 -20.51 9.58 16.23
N SER A 199 -20.33 10.91 16.34
CA SER A 199 -21.02 11.75 17.34
C SER A 199 -22.55 11.77 17.15
N ARG A 200 -23.01 11.65 15.90
CA ARG A 200 -24.43 11.53 15.51
C ARG A 200 -24.98 10.10 15.64
N GLY A 201 -24.15 9.14 16.07
CA GLY A 201 -24.54 7.76 16.34
C GLY A 201 -24.38 6.80 15.15
N VAL A 202 -23.74 7.23 14.05
CA VAL A 202 -23.39 6.36 12.93
C VAL A 202 -22.25 5.43 13.34
N SER A 203 -22.38 4.14 13.10
CA SER A 203 -21.31 3.18 13.30
C SER A 203 -20.43 3.10 12.07
N ILE A 204 -19.11 3.00 12.28
CA ILE A 204 -18.15 2.95 11.17
C ILE A 204 -17.35 1.66 11.25
N VAL A 205 -17.24 0.97 10.12
CA VAL A 205 -16.24 -0.09 9.93
C VAL A 205 -15.17 0.46 9.02
N TYR A 206 -13.94 0.51 9.52
CA TYR A 206 -12.80 1.07 8.79
C TYR A 206 -11.82 -0.03 8.43
N ILE A 207 -11.47 -0.19 7.16
CA ILE A 207 -10.45 -1.15 6.72
C ILE A 207 -9.27 -0.34 6.19
N SER A 208 -8.08 -0.63 6.68
CA SER A 208 -6.85 0.02 6.21
C SER A 208 -5.62 -0.84 6.44
N HIS A 209 -4.64 -0.69 5.56
CA HIS A 209 -3.27 -1.16 5.75
C HIS A 209 -2.33 -0.06 6.30
N HIS A 210 -2.77 1.20 6.32
CA HIS A 210 -2.09 2.31 6.98
C HIS A 210 -2.39 2.29 8.49
N LEU A 211 -1.61 1.50 9.23
CA LEU A 211 -1.89 1.17 10.63
C LEU A 211 -1.87 2.42 11.55
N GLU A 212 -0.87 3.28 11.38
CA GLU A 212 -0.71 4.49 12.21
C GLU A 212 -1.87 5.47 12.04
N GLU A 213 -2.34 5.66 10.81
CA GLU A 213 -3.51 6.50 10.49
C GLU A 213 -4.78 5.90 11.10
N ALA A 214 -5.04 4.62 10.84
CA ALA A 214 -6.25 3.96 11.32
C ALA A 214 -6.34 3.92 12.85
N LEU A 215 -5.21 3.81 13.55
CA LEU A 215 -5.13 3.85 15.01
C LEU A 215 -5.69 5.14 15.63
N GLN A 216 -5.62 6.26 14.92
CA GLN A 216 -6.07 7.56 15.43
C GLN A 216 -7.59 7.60 15.64
N ILE A 217 -8.34 6.93 14.77
CA ILE A 217 -9.81 6.92 14.78
C ILE A 217 -10.42 5.67 15.42
N THR A 218 -9.62 4.64 15.68
CA THR A 218 -10.10 3.32 16.13
C THR A 218 -10.71 3.38 17.54
N ASN A 219 -11.90 2.81 17.73
CA ASN A 219 -12.42 2.51 19.07
C ASN A 219 -12.27 1.02 19.41
N HIS A 220 -12.47 0.14 18.44
CA HIS A 220 -12.31 -1.30 18.54
C HIS A 220 -11.47 -1.81 17.38
N ALA A 221 -10.50 -2.68 17.64
CA ALA A 221 -9.73 -3.33 16.59
C ALA A 221 -10.09 -4.80 16.50
N VAL A 222 -10.24 -5.29 15.28
CA VAL A 222 -10.32 -6.71 14.96
C VAL A 222 -9.20 -7.05 14.00
N VAL A 223 -8.50 -8.14 14.26
CA VAL A 223 -7.45 -8.64 13.38
C VAL A 223 -7.88 -9.95 12.74
N LEU A 224 -7.86 -9.99 11.40
CA LEU A 224 -8.07 -11.20 10.62
C LEU A 224 -6.76 -11.75 10.08
N ARG A 225 -6.59 -13.06 10.15
CA ARG A 225 -5.49 -13.82 9.52
C ARG A 225 -5.98 -15.16 9.02
N ASP A 226 -5.66 -15.50 7.77
CA ASP A 226 -6.00 -16.79 7.14
C ASP A 226 -7.49 -17.19 7.27
N GLY A 227 -8.40 -16.22 7.22
CA GLY A 227 -9.85 -16.41 7.37
C GLY A 227 -10.34 -16.57 8.81
N ASN A 228 -9.47 -16.44 9.81
CA ASN A 228 -9.82 -16.48 11.25
C ASN A 228 -9.70 -15.09 11.86
N MET A 229 -10.47 -14.83 12.91
CA MET A 229 -10.23 -13.70 13.82
C MET A 229 -9.16 -14.10 14.83
N THR A 230 -7.98 -13.47 14.75
CA THR A 230 -6.86 -13.76 15.65
C THR A 230 -6.91 -12.91 16.91
N ALA A 231 -7.50 -11.70 16.83
CA ALA A 231 -7.57 -10.80 17.97
C ALA A 231 -8.73 -9.82 17.88
N TYR A 232 -9.15 -9.37 19.06
CA TYR A 232 -10.07 -8.27 19.29
C TYR A 232 -9.60 -7.48 20.52
N ALA A 233 -9.66 -6.16 20.46
CA ALA A 233 -9.35 -5.29 21.60
C ALA A 233 -10.09 -3.95 21.52
N GLU A 234 -10.23 -3.30 22.67
CA GLU A 234 -10.69 -1.92 22.78
C GLU A 234 -9.51 -0.94 22.69
N ARG A 235 -9.77 0.31 22.33
CA ARG A 235 -8.72 1.33 22.07
C ARG A 235 -7.62 1.42 23.13
N LYS A 236 -7.95 1.22 24.41
CA LYS A 236 -6.99 1.31 25.53
C LYS A 236 -5.92 0.21 25.51
N ASP A 237 -6.21 -0.91 24.85
CA ASP A 237 -5.36 -2.10 24.78
C ASP A 237 -4.71 -2.26 23.38
N ILE A 238 -4.85 -1.24 22.51
CA ILE A 238 -4.36 -1.26 21.13
C ILE A 238 -3.23 -0.24 20.97
N ASP A 239 -2.07 -0.74 20.57
CA ASP A 239 -0.99 0.01 19.97
C ASP A 239 -0.57 -0.63 18.64
N LEU A 240 0.37 0.02 17.93
CA LEU A 240 0.88 -0.47 16.65
C LEU A 240 1.52 -1.86 16.79
N GLU A 241 2.24 -2.09 17.88
CA GLU A 241 2.91 -3.36 18.17
C GLU A 241 1.88 -4.49 18.34
N TRP A 242 0.79 -4.24 19.06
CA TRP A 242 -0.31 -5.18 19.24
C TRP A 242 -0.95 -5.55 17.90
N ILE A 243 -1.21 -4.58 17.03
CA ILE A 243 -1.82 -4.85 15.71
C ILE A 243 -0.88 -5.73 14.89
N VAL A 244 0.38 -5.33 14.77
CA VAL A 244 1.39 -6.05 13.98
C VAL A 244 1.58 -7.47 14.53
N ARG A 245 1.72 -7.62 15.85
CA ARG A 245 1.84 -8.93 16.50
C ARG A 245 0.67 -9.85 16.19
N ASN A 246 -0.55 -9.33 16.18
CA ASN A 246 -1.74 -10.15 15.90
C ASN A 246 -1.99 -10.38 14.41
N MET A 247 -1.44 -9.52 13.53
CA MET A 247 -1.47 -9.70 12.08
C MET A 247 -0.46 -10.75 11.63
N VAL A 248 0.75 -10.77 12.20
CA VAL A 248 1.88 -11.57 11.69
C VAL A 248 2.31 -12.69 12.66
N GLY A 249 2.14 -12.50 13.96
CA GLY A 249 2.57 -13.40 15.04
C GLY A 249 3.58 -12.75 16.01
N GLU A 250 3.89 -13.44 17.12
CA GLU A 250 4.75 -12.96 18.22
C GLU A 250 6.24 -12.74 17.88
N ASN A 251 6.69 -13.17 16.70
CA ASN A 251 8.09 -13.05 16.25
C ASN A 251 8.22 -12.14 15.01
N PHE A 252 7.52 -11.01 15.00
CA PHE A 252 7.66 -10.05 13.92
C PHE A 252 8.94 -9.23 14.08
N ASP A 253 9.93 -9.56 13.26
CA ASP A 253 11.21 -8.87 13.16
C ASP A 253 11.52 -8.66 11.67
N LEU A 254 11.62 -7.40 11.23
CA LEU A 254 12.10 -7.07 9.87
C LEU A 254 13.59 -7.39 9.70
N GLY A 255 14.24 -7.78 10.78
CA GLY A 255 15.65 -8.06 10.90
C GLY A 255 16.39 -6.89 11.53
N SER A 256 17.60 -7.18 11.97
CA SER A 256 18.61 -6.21 12.33
C SER A 256 19.69 -6.18 11.24
N PRO A 257 20.57 -5.15 11.23
CA PRO A 257 21.67 -5.10 10.29
C PRO A 257 22.52 -6.36 10.43
N PRO A 258 22.88 -7.02 9.32
CA PRO A 258 23.63 -8.26 9.38
C PRO A 258 25.00 -8.05 10.06
N GLU A 259 25.22 -8.75 11.17
CA GLU A 259 26.51 -8.71 11.88
C GLU A 259 27.52 -9.73 11.32
N GLY A 260 28.80 -9.50 11.62
CA GLY A 260 29.86 -10.49 11.48
C GLY A 260 30.56 -10.52 10.13
N HIS A 261 30.37 -9.53 9.25
CA HIS A 261 31.13 -9.39 8.01
C HIS A 261 31.74 -7.98 7.86
N PRO A 262 33.02 -7.86 7.47
CA PRO A 262 33.63 -6.56 7.21
C PRO A 262 33.14 -5.99 5.87
N PHE A 263 32.94 -4.67 5.81
CA PHE A 263 32.68 -3.99 4.55
C PHE A 263 33.94 -3.98 3.67
N GLY A 264 33.76 -4.20 2.37
CA GLY A 264 34.83 -4.14 1.39
C GLY A 264 35.14 -2.71 0.93
N ASN A 265 35.71 -2.61 -0.29
CA ASN A 265 35.98 -1.34 -0.95
C ASN A 265 34.68 -0.60 -1.33
N VAL A 266 34.80 0.68 -1.70
CA VAL A 266 33.67 1.46 -2.22
C VAL A 266 33.20 0.88 -3.55
N SER A 267 31.98 0.33 -3.57
CA SER A 267 31.35 -0.22 -4.77
C SER A 267 30.62 0.86 -5.57
N LEU A 268 30.00 1.84 -4.90
CA LEU A 268 29.32 2.96 -5.53
C LEU A 268 29.77 4.29 -4.93
N SER A 269 30.12 5.25 -5.79
CA SER A 269 30.34 6.66 -5.40
C SER A 269 29.44 7.55 -6.25
N ILE A 270 28.60 8.34 -5.61
CA ILE A 270 27.80 9.40 -6.20
C ILE A 270 28.46 10.71 -5.80
N GLU A 271 28.77 11.57 -6.77
CA GLU A 271 29.53 12.80 -6.52
C GLU A 271 28.83 14.01 -7.14
N ASN A 272 28.35 14.90 -6.27
CA ASN A 272 27.64 16.13 -6.62
C ASN A 272 26.51 15.95 -7.64
N LEU A 273 25.81 14.81 -7.57
CA LEU A 273 24.77 14.45 -8.52
C LEU A 273 23.60 15.44 -8.42
N SER A 274 23.19 15.97 -9.56
CA SER A 274 22.01 16.82 -9.67
C SER A 274 21.05 16.28 -10.71
N VAL A 275 19.77 16.22 -10.37
CA VAL A 275 18.69 15.73 -11.24
C VAL A 275 17.65 16.85 -11.36
N PRO A 276 17.34 17.32 -12.58
CA PRO A 276 16.30 18.32 -12.78
C PRO A 276 14.97 17.89 -12.18
N GLY A 277 14.21 18.84 -11.64
CA GLY A 277 12.81 18.60 -11.29
C GLY A 277 11.94 18.35 -12.53
N PRO A 278 10.67 17.95 -12.35
CA PRO A 278 9.69 17.84 -13.44
C PRO A 278 9.62 19.13 -14.25
N SER A 279 9.27 19.04 -15.55
CA SER A 279 9.22 20.18 -16.47
C SER A 279 8.49 21.39 -15.87
N GLY A 280 9.21 22.50 -15.67
CA GLY A 280 8.69 23.76 -15.11
C GLY A 280 9.01 23.98 -13.62
N ALA A 281 9.57 22.99 -12.92
CA ALA A 281 10.01 23.17 -11.53
C ALA A 281 11.25 24.07 -11.44
N ALA A 282 11.20 25.07 -10.56
CA ALA A 282 12.33 25.97 -10.27
C ALA A 282 13.41 25.33 -9.37
N TYR A 283 13.23 24.06 -9.00
CA TYR A 283 14.11 23.31 -8.10
C TYR A 283 14.55 22.00 -8.75
N ASN A 284 15.72 21.51 -8.33
CA ASN A 284 16.20 20.19 -8.72
C ASN A 284 15.54 19.11 -7.85
N ALA A 285 15.12 17.99 -8.43
CA ALA A 285 14.67 16.82 -7.68
C ALA A 285 15.79 16.26 -6.79
N VAL A 286 17.04 16.34 -7.27
CA VAL A 286 18.26 16.05 -6.48
C VAL A 286 19.24 17.19 -6.69
N ASP A 287 19.81 17.74 -5.62
CA ASP A 287 20.70 18.90 -5.67
C ASP A 287 22.07 18.60 -5.06
N ARG A 288 23.06 18.39 -5.94
CA ARG A 288 24.49 18.16 -5.61
C ARG A 288 24.72 17.14 -4.50
N LEU A 289 23.98 16.04 -4.55
CA LEU A 289 24.06 14.97 -3.57
C LEU A 289 25.33 14.13 -3.77
N SER A 290 26.02 13.81 -2.68
CA SER A 290 27.17 12.90 -2.69
C SER A 290 26.97 11.77 -1.68
N LEU A 291 27.23 10.54 -2.09
CA LEU A 291 27.04 9.33 -1.26
C LEU A 291 28.04 8.25 -1.69
N LYS A 292 28.63 7.54 -0.74
CA LYS A 292 29.53 6.40 -1.01
C LYS A 292 29.01 5.16 -0.33
N VAL A 293 28.96 4.04 -1.03
CA VAL A 293 28.47 2.75 -0.51
C VAL A 293 29.50 1.66 -0.77
N ARG A 294 29.81 0.87 0.26
CA ARG A 294 30.83 -0.19 0.23
C ARG A 294 30.23 -1.56 -0.10
N ALA A 295 31.08 -2.45 -0.60
CA ALA A 295 30.71 -3.86 -0.78
C ALA A 295 30.24 -4.47 0.55
N GLY A 296 29.08 -5.12 0.53
CA GLY A 296 28.42 -5.71 1.71
C GLY A 296 27.75 -4.72 2.68
N GLU A 297 27.76 -3.42 2.35
CA GLU A 297 27.02 -2.40 3.08
C GLU A 297 25.56 -2.35 2.61
N ILE A 298 24.64 -2.07 3.54
CA ILE A 298 23.23 -1.82 3.28
C ILE A 298 22.93 -0.40 3.72
N VAL A 299 22.57 0.45 2.76
CA VAL A 299 22.22 1.86 2.99
C VAL A 299 20.73 2.07 2.71
N CYS A 300 20.02 2.59 3.70
CA CYS A 300 18.64 3.02 3.55
C CYS A 300 18.61 4.51 3.21
N ILE A 301 17.79 4.88 2.23
CA ILE A 301 17.48 6.28 1.90
C ILE A 301 16.03 6.56 2.31
N TYR A 302 15.88 7.28 3.42
CA TYR A 302 14.59 7.69 3.94
C TYR A 302 14.21 9.10 3.47
N GLY A 303 12.94 9.34 3.21
CA GLY A 303 12.43 10.68 2.92
C GLY A 303 10.95 10.69 2.57
N LEU A 304 10.27 11.79 2.89
CA LEU A 304 8.86 11.96 2.56
C LEU A 304 8.64 12.01 1.03
N MET A 305 7.38 11.91 0.61
CA MET A 305 7.01 12.01 -0.79
C MET A 305 7.56 13.32 -1.41
N GLY A 306 8.19 13.23 -2.57
CA GLY A 306 8.85 14.38 -3.21
C GLY A 306 10.25 14.73 -2.66
N ALA A 307 10.83 13.91 -1.77
CA ALA A 307 12.20 14.12 -1.28
C ALA A 307 13.29 13.91 -2.35
N GLY A 308 12.97 13.32 -3.51
CA GLY A 308 13.90 13.06 -4.61
C GLY A 308 14.50 11.65 -4.62
N ARG A 309 13.91 10.69 -3.89
CA ARG A 309 14.44 9.31 -3.72
C ARG A 309 14.41 8.52 -5.02
N THR A 310 13.24 8.44 -5.65
CA THR A 310 13.04 7.77 -6.93
C THR A 310 13.90 8.39 -8.01
N GLU A 311 13.93 9.72 -8.10
CA GLU A 311 14.73 10.44 -9.09
C GLU A 311 16.23 10.19 -8.92
N LEU A 312 16.71 10.10 -7.67
CA LEU A 312 18.08 9.70 -7.36
C LEU A 312 18.36 8.28 -7.88
N LEU A 313 17.57 7.29 -7.48
CA LEU A 313 17.80 5.90 -7.86
C LEU A 313 17.68 5.66 -9.37
N GLU A 314 16.65 6.24 -10.01
CA GLU A 314 16.47 6.15 -11.46
C GLU A 314 17.59 6.83 -12.24
N CYS A 315 18.10 7.98 -11.77
CA CYS A 315 19.24 8.63 -12.39
C CYS A 315 20.53 7.81 -12.25
N VAL A 316 20.78 7.23 -11.07
CA VAL A 316 21.93 6.34 -10.83
C VAL A 316 21.82 5.07 -11.68
N ALA A 317 20.62 4.56 -11.93
CA ALA A 317 20.37 3.43 -12.83
C ALA A 317 20.45 3.80 -14.33
N GLY A 318 20.52 5.08 -14.67
CA GLY A 318 20.58 5.59 -16.04
C GLY A 318 19.24 5.71 -16.76
N ARG A 319 18.11 5.65 -16.03
CA ARG A 319 16.76 5.89 -16.55
C ARG A 319 16.49 7.39 -16.68
N LEU A 320 16.93 8.19 -15.71
CA LEU A 320 16.94 9.66 -15.80
C LEU A 320 18.34 10.18 -16.15
N ARG A 321 18.39 11.38 -16.73
CA ARG A 321 19.64 12.08 -17.03
C ARG A 321 19.97 13.09 -15.94
N ALA A 322 21.20 13.04 -15.44
CA ALA A 322 21.73 14.05 -14.54
C ALA A 322 21.94 15.38 -15.27
N SER A 323 21.72 16.50 -14.58
CA SER A 323 22.17 17.84 -15.02
C SER A 323 23.59 18.17 -14.58
N GLY A 324 24.15 17.40 -13.64
CA GLY A 324 25.51 17.54 -13.16
C GLY A 324 25.93 16.42 -12.20
N GLY A 325 27.23 16.36 -11.91
CA GLY A 325 27.83 15.32 -11.07
C GLY A 325 28.17 14.04 -11.82
N GLN A 326 28.65 13.03 -11.09
CA GLN A 326 29.07 11.74 -11.64
C GLN A 326 28.69 10.57 -10.73
N VAL A 327 28.53 9.40 -11.36
CA VAL A 327 28.26 8.11 -10.71
C VAL A 327 29.41 7.16 -11.07
N LEU A 328 30.17 6.74 -10.06
CA LEU A 328 31.27 5.79 -10.22
C LEU A 328 30.89 4.42 -9.62
N LEU A 329 31.09 3.36 -10.39
CA LEU A 329 30.96 1.97 -9.97
C LEU A 329 32.35 1.34 -9.87
N GLU A 330 32.77 0.96 -8.67
CA GLU A 330 34.15 0.50 -8.37
C GLU A 330 35.23 1.45 -8.91
N GLY A 331 34.98 2.76 -8.84
CA GLY A 331 35.87 3.81 -9.33
C GLY A 331 35.80 4.08 -10.83
N GLN A 332 34.99 3.34 -11.60
CA GLN A 332 34.76 3.60 -13.02
C GLN A 332 33.53 4.49 -13.22
N ASP A 333 33.68 5.60 -13.96
CA ASP A 333 32.55 6.47 -14.30
C ASP A 333 31.55 5.74 -15.21
N VAL A 334 30.34 5.53 -14.71
CA VAL A 334 29.22 4.91 -15.44
C VAL A 334 28.18 5.91 -15.89
N SER A 335 28.37 7.22 -15.64
CA SER A 335 27.41 8.30 -15.88
C SER A 335 26.92 8.34 -17.34
N GLY A 336 27.83 8.09 -18.29
CA GLY A 336 27.54 8.08 -19.72
C GLY A 336 26.97 6.76 -20.26
N LEU A 337 26.97 5.68 -19.47
CA LEU A 337 26.52 4.37 -19.94
C LEU A 337 24.99 4.29 -20.07
N SER A 338 24.55 3.51 -21.05
CA SER A 338 23.14 3.10 -21.15
C SER A 338 22.75 2.19 -19.99
N ILE A 339 21.45 2.01 -19.76
CA ILE A 339 20.91 1.09 -18.75
C ILE A 339 21.53 -0.32 -18.93
N ALA A 340 21.56 -0.84 -20.16
CA ALA A 340 22.17 -2.13 -20.46
C ALA A 340 23.68 -2.17 -20.16
N GLY A 341 24.38 -1.06 -20.37
CA GLY A 341 25.80 -0.92 -20.00
C GLY A 341 26.00 -0.95 -18.49
N ARG A 342 25.15 -0.27 -17.72
CA ARG A 342 25.19 -0.26 -16.25
C ARG A 342 24.90 -1.64 -15.66
N ILE A 343 23.88 -2.32 -16.18
CA ILE A 343 23.57 -3.71 -15.80
C ILE A 343 24.77 -4.61 -16.06
N ALA A 344 25.40 -4.51 -17.24
CA ALA A 344 26.58 -5.30 -17.58
C ALA A 344 27.80 -4.99 -16.69
N SER A 345 27.93 -3.75 -16.21
CA SER A 345 28.97 -3.37 -15.25
C SER A 345 28.65 -3.80 -13.81
N GLY A 346 27.43 -4.23 -13.52
CA GLY A 346 26.99 -4.74 -12.21
C GLY A 346 26.18 -3.75 -11.37
N LEU A 347 25.54 -2.75 -11.98
CA LEU A 347 24.64 -1.80 -11.31
C LEU A 347 23.21 -2.00 -11.82
N VAL A 348 22.28 -2.34 -10.92
CA VAL A 348 20.89 -2.69 -11.27
C VAL A 348 19.88 -1.96 -10.39
N LEU A 349 18.65 -1.81 -10.90
CA LEU A 349 17.52 -1.16 -10.21
C LEU A 349 16.32 -2.11 -10.14
N VAL A 350 15.74 -2.23 -8.96
CA VAL A 350 14.39 -2.72 -8.72
C VAL A 350 13.48 -1.49 -8.58
N PRO A 351 12.55 -1.25 -9.51
CA PRO A 351 11.74 -0.03 -9.53
C PRO A 351 10.62 -0.07 -8.48
N GLU A 352 10.08 1.10 -8.15
CA GLU A 352 8.93 1.28 -7.24
C GLU A 352 7.66 0.60 -7.79
N ASP A 353 7.30 0.89 -9.04
CA ASP A 353 6.14 0.26 -9.67
C ASP A 353 6.54 -1.10 -10.26
N ARG A 354 6.45 -2.13 -9.40
CA ARG A 354 6.73 -3.51 -9.81
C ARG A 354 5.86 -3.99 -10.97
N GLN A 355 4.62 -3.51 -11.09
CA GLN A 355 3.67 -4.04 -12.07
C GLN A 355 3.93 -3.47 -13.45
N ARG A 356 4.20 -2.16 -13.51
CA ARG A 356 4.44 -1.41 -14.74
C ARG A 356 5.89 -1.54 -15.22
N ASP A 357 6.85 -1.33 -14.32
CA ASP A 357 8.27 -1.25 -14.67
C ASP A 357 9.04 -2.53 -14.27
N GLY A 358 8.54 -3.25 -13.27
CA GLY A 358 9.20 -4.43 -12.72
C GLY A 358 8.82 -5.76 -13.36
N LEU A 359 7.72 -5.88 -14.11
CA LEU A 359 7.20 -7.16 -14.61
C LEU A 359 6.67 -7.06 -16.03
N VAL A 360 6.73 -8.18 -16.76
CA VAL A 360 5.96 -8.38 -17.98
C VAL A 360 4.78 -9.29 -17.64
N GLN A 361 3.60 -8.69 -17.47
CA GLN A 361 2.40 -9.36 -16.95
C GLN A 361 1.91 -10.53 -17.81
N THR A 362 2.20 -10.50 -19.11
CA THR A 362 1.82 -11.54 -20.07
C THR A 362 2.78 -12.74 -20.07
N MET A 363 3.89 -12.67 -19.33
CA MET A 363 4.92 -13.69 -19.30
C MET A 363 4.81 -14.59 -18.07
N THR A 364 5.46 -15.76 -18.16
CA THR A 364 5.59 -16.68 -17.03
C THR A 364 6.58 -16.16 -15.98
N VAL A 365 6.55 -16.78 -14.80
CA VAL A 365 7.53 -16.55 -13.73
C VAL A 365 8.97 -16.74 -14.23
N GLY A 366 9.23 -17.82 -14.96
CA GLY A 366 10.57 -18.14 -15.47
C GLY A 366 11.07 -17.12 -16.49
N SER A 367 10.21 -16.74 -17.44
CA SER A 367 10.57 -15.75 -18.46
C SER A 367 10.85 -14.37 -17.83
N ASN A 368 10.07 -13.99 -16.80
CA ASN A 368 10.34 -12.77 -16.03
C ASN A 368 11.69 -12.84 -15.29
N LEU A 369 12.02 -13.98 -14.67
CA LEU A 369 13.29 -14.16 -13.95
C LEU A 369 14.51 -14.14 -14.88
N SER A 370 14.42 -14.73 -16.08
CA SER A 370 15.55 -14.87 -16.99
C SER A 370 15.82 -13.61 -17.84
N LEU A 371 14.84 -12.72 -17.98
CA LEU A 371 14.84 -11.64 -18.98
C LEU A 371 16.06 -10.70 -18.90
N ALA A 372 16.43 -10.26 -17.69
CA ALA A 372 17.57 -9.34 -17.51
C ALA A 372 18.92 -10.02 -17.84
N SER A 373 18.97 -11.35 -17.78
CA SER A 373 20.15 -12.18 -18.03
C SER A 373 20.10 -12.90 -19.38
N ILE A 374 19.29 -12.43 -20.34
CA ILE A 374 19.10 -13.09 -21.65
C ILE A 374 20.41 -13.42 -22.37
N ARG A 375 21.42 -12.55 -22.24
CA ARG A 375 22.75 -12.75 -22.85
C ARG A 375 23.52 -13.95 -22.27
N ALA A 376 23.17 -14.43 -21.08
CA ALA A 376 23.82 -15.59 -20.47
C ALA A 376 23.43 -16.91 -21.17
N PHE A 377 22.27 -16.96 -21.82
CA PHE A 377 21.76 -18.17 -22.46
C PHE A 377 21.41 -18.00 -23.95
N THR A 378 21.55 -16.78 -24.50
CA THR A 378 21.42 -16.51 -25.94
C THR A 378 22.79 -16.24 -26.59
N LYS A 379 23.06 -16.92 -27.71
CA LYS A 379 24.23 -16.68 -28.58
C LYS A 379 23.78 -16.50 -30.03
N GLY A 380 24.02 -15.32 -30.61
CA GLY A 380 23.51 -14.99 -31.94
C GLY A 380 21.98 -15.09 -31.96
N PHE A 381 21.43 -15.88 -32.89
CA PHE A 381 19.99 -16.14 -33.00
C PHE A 381 19.49 -17.35 -32.19
N PHE A 382 20.36 -18.00 -31.41
CA PHE A 382 20.04 -19.23 -30.70
C PHE A 382 19.94 -19.01 -29.18
N THR A 383 18.83 -19.44 -28.60
CA THR A 383 18.56 -19.40 -27.16
C THR A 383 18.58 -20.81 -26.59
N SER A 384 19.38 -21.04 -25.54
CA SER A 384 19.49 -22.35 -24.89
C SER A 384 18.44 -22.50 -23.79
N GLY A 385 17.34 -23.21 -24.10
CA GLY A 385 16.29 -23.47 -23.11
C GLY A 385 16.75 -24.27 -21.88
N HIS A 386 17.80 -25.09 -22.01
CA HIS A 386 18.37 -25.80 -20.85
C HIS A 386 19.04 -24.83 -19.88
N ARG A 387 19.92 -23.94 -20.37
CA ARG A 387 20.58 -22.93 -19.54
C ARG A 387 19.59 -21.94 -18.93
N GLU A 388 18.56 -21.56 -19.68
CA GLU A 388 17.49 -20.73 -19.17
C GLU A 388 16.77 -21.40 -18.00
N ARG A 389 16.37 -22.68 -18.15
CA ARG A 389 15.72 -23.43 -17.07
C ARG A 389 16.61 -23.56 -15.84
N ASP A 390 17.91 -23.79 -16.01
CA ASP A 390 18.84 -23.89 -14.88
C ASP A 390 18.94 -22.57 -14.12
N LEU A 391 19.04 -21.44 -14.84
CA LEU A 391 19.02 -20.09 -14.27
C LEU A 391 17.70 -19.83 -13.53
N VAL A 392 16.56 -20.15 -14.14
CA VAL A 392 15.23 -19.96 -13.53
C VAL A 392 15.08 -20.78 -12.26
N ASN A 393 15.44 -22.07 -12.29
CA ASN A 393 15.34 -22.95 -11.13
C ASN A 393 16.26 -22.48 -9.98
N ASP A 394 17.46 -22.00 -10.31
CA ASP A 394 18.37 -21.44 -9.33
C ASP A 394 17.82 -20.13 -8.74
N ALA A 395 17.29 -19.23 -9.57
CA ALA A 395 16.68 -17.99 -9.13
C ALA A 395 15.48 -18.24 -8.20
N ILE A 396 14.54 -19.11 -8.58
CA ILE A 396 13.37 -19.48 -7.75
C ILE A 396 13.81 -19.95 -6.36
N ARG A 397 14.84 -20.81 -6.29
CA ARG A 397 15.38 -21.28 -5.01
C ARG A 397 16.04 -20.17 -4.21
N ARG A 398 16.92 -19.38 -4.85
CA ARG A 398 17.71 -18.32 -4.18
C ARG A 398 16.85 -17.18 -3.64
N VAL A 399 15.74 -16.87 -4.28
CA VAL A 399 14.82 -15.82 -3.82
C VAL A 399 13.55 -16.39 -3.19
N HIS A 400 13.51 -17.69 -2.88
CA HIS A 400 12.41 -18.37 -2.20
C HIS A 400 11.01 -18.02 -2.75
N VAL A 401 10.86 -18.02 -4.08
CA VAL A 401 9.57 -17.73 -4.72
C VAL A 401 8.65 -18.95 -4.53
N LYS A 402 7.50 -18.73 -3.88
CA LYS A 402 6.45 -19.74 -3.73
C LYS A 402 5.65 -19.79 -5.04
N THR A 403 5.91 -20.78 -5.88
CA THR A 403 5.31 -20.95 -7.21
C THR A 403 5.25 -22.43 -7.60
N ASP A 404 4.33 -22.80 -8.51
CA ASP A 404 4.26 -24.12 -9.14
C ASP A 404 5.39 -24.36 -10.17
N GLY A 405 6.33 -23.43 -10.27
CA GLY A 405 7.52 -23.50 -11.11
C GLY A 405 7.63 -22.32 -12.08
N GLY A 406 8.64 -22.37 -12.95
CA GLY A 406 8.90 -21.31 -13.93
C GLY A 406 7.86 -21.17 -15.04
N ALA A 407 6.99 -22.16 -15.23
CA ALA A 407 5.92 -22.14 -16.23
C ALA A 407 4.63 -21.47 -15.74
N ALA A 408 4.50 -21.22 -14.43
CA ALA A 408 3.34 -20.54 -13.86
C ALA A 408 3.19 -19.12 -14.42
N SER A 409 1.95 -18.64 -14.53
CA SER A 409 1.66 -17.26 -14.88
C SER A 409 2.15 -16.33 -13.77
N ILE A 410 2.74 -15.19 -14.12
CA ILE A 410 3.13 -14.20 -13.10
C ILE A 410 1.90 -13.64 -12.35
N GLY A 411 0.76 -13.56 -13.03
CA GLY A 411 -0.49 -13.07 -12.46
C GLY A 411 -1.12 -14.01 -11.42
N SER A 412 -0.69 -15.28 -11.34
CA SER A 412 -1.18 -16.20 -10.30
C SER A 412 -0.42 -16.10 -8.98
N LEU A 413 0.68 -15.33 -8.93
CA LEU A 413 1.46 -15.14 -7.70
C LEU A 413 0.90 -14.00 -6.84
N SER A 414 1.06 -14.11 -5.52
CA SER A 414 0.80 -13.00 -4.59
C SER A 414 1.77 -11.84 -4.83
N GLY A 415 1.40 -10.62 -4.40
CA GLY A 415 2.25 -9.44 -4.53
C GLY A 415 3.66 -9.63 -3.97
N GLY A 416 3.79 -10.27 -2.80
CA GLY A 416 5.09 -10.61 -2.21
C GLY A 416 5.95 -11.54 -3.07
N ASN A 417 5.35 -12.56 -3.69
CA ASN A 417 6.09 -13.45 -4.58
C ASN A 417 6.41 -12.81 -5.93
N GLN A 418 5.52 -11.95 -6.44
CA GLN A 418 5.81 -11.10 -7.60
C GLN A 418 7.03 -10.20 -7.33
N GLN A 419 7.10 -9.58 -6.15
CA GLN A 419 8.24 -8.74 -5.76
C GLN A 419 9.55 -9.53 -5.71
N LYS A 420 9.53 -10.74 -5.11
CA LYS A 420 10.69 -11.64 -5.11
C LYS A 420 11.12 -12.04 -6.53
N VAL A 421 10.19 -12.15 -7.48
CA VAL A 421 10.52 -12.36 -8.91
C VAL A 421 11.23 -11.15 -9.51
N VAL A 422 10.79 -9.91 -9.23
CA VAL A 422 11.46 -8.69 -9.71
C VAL A 422 12.88 -8.59 -9.16
N ILE A 423 13.04 -8.80 -7.85
CA ILE A 423 14.35 -8.82 -7.18
C ILE A 423 15.22 -9.96 -7.75
N GLY A 424 14.65 -11.15 -7.89
CA GLY A 424 15.33 -12.33 -8.43
C GLY A 424 15.84 -12.15 -9.85
N LYS A 425 15.07 -11.48 -10.72
CA LYS A 425 15.49 -11.09 -12.06
C LYS A 425 16.77 -10.24 -12.03
N MET A 426 16.82 -9.25 -11.14
CA MET A 426 17.99 -8.37 -11.04
C MET A 426 19.18 -9.10 -10.40
N LEU A 427 18.96 -9.90 -9.35
CA LEU A 427 20.01 -10.73 -8.74
C LEU A 427 20.59 -11.78 -9.69
N ALA A 428 19.80 -12.29 -10.65
CA ALA A 428 20.26 -13.23 -11.67
C ALA A 428 21.30 -12.62 -12.63
N THR A 429 21.45 -11.29 -12.64
CA THR A 429 22.52 -10.61 -13.39
C THR A 429 23.87 -10.59 -12.65
N GLN A 430 23.89 -11.10 -11.40
CA GLN A 430 25.05 -11.07 -10.49
C GLN A 430 25.62 -9.65 -10.28
N PRO A 431 24.79 -8.71 -9.79
CA PRO A 431 25.19 -7.33 -9.62
C PRO A 431 26.22 -7.16 -8.49
N LYS A 432 26.98 -6.07 -8.57
CA LYS A 432 27.85 -5.56 -7.49
C LYS A 432 27.11 -4.60 -6.57
N VAL A 433 26.18 -3.84 -7.15
CA VAL A 433 25.32 -2.87 -6.47
C VAL A 433 23.88 -3.08 -6.93
N ILE A 434 22.97 -3.22 -5.98
CA ILE A 434 21.52 -3.24 -6.23
C ILE A 434 20.87 -1.99 -5.61
N LEU A 435 20.10 -1.28 -6.42
CA LEU A 435 19.24 -0.19 -6.02
C LEU A 435 17.82 -0.73 -5.92
N LEU A 436 17.10 -0.47 -4.83
CA LEU A 436 15.70 -0.84 -4.68
C LEU A 436 14.87 0.37 -4.29
N ASP A 437 13.92 0.75 -5.13
CA ASP A 437 13.01 1.85 -4.82
C ASP A 437 11.74 1.28 -4.19
N GLU A 438 11.46 1.65 -2.93
CA GLU A 438 10.29 1.17 -2.16
C GLU A 438 10.07 -0.37 -2.26
N PRO A 439 11.06 -1.22 -1.91
CA PRO A 439 11.03 -2.66 -2.20
C PRO A 439 9.89 -3.42 -1.51
N SER A 440 9.26 -2.82 -0.50
CA SER A 440 8.18 -3.33 0.31
C SER A 440 6.79 -2.84 -0.14
N ARG A 441 6.71 -1.96 -1.14
CA ARG A 441 5.45 -1.33 -1.53
C ARG A 441 4.43 -2.35 -2.05
N GLY A 442 3.24 -2.34 -1.45
CA GLY A 442 2.11 -3.16 -1.87
C GLY A 442 2.33 -4.66 -1.73
N ILE A 443 3.21 -5.08 -0.81
CA ILE A 443 3.33 -6.47 -0.35
C ILE A 443 2.95 -6.56 1.12
N ASP A 444 2.50 -7.75 1.54
CA ASP A 444 2.19 -7.99 2.93
C ASP A 444 3.46 -7.96 3.79
N ILE A 445 3.23 -7.78 5.09
CA ILE A 445 4.26 -7.61 6.10
C ILE A 445 5.14 -8.88 6.28
N GLY A 446 4.58 -10.08 6.09
CA GLY A 446 5.36 -11.32 6.07
C GLY A 446 6.31 -11.40 4.88
N ALA A 447 5.83 -11.06 3.69
CA ALA A 447 6.63 -10.99 2.47
C ALA A 447 7.71 -9.90 2.57
N LYS A 448 7.41 -8.78 3.24
CA LYS A 448 8.38 -7.73 3.53
C LYS A 448 9.56 -8.26 4.34
N ALA A 449 9.30 -8.99 5.43
CA ALA A 449 10.36 -9.63 6.22
C ALA A 449 11.18 -10.63 5.38
N GLU A 450 10.54 -11.44 4.52
CA GLU A 450 11.24 -12.34 3.60
C GLU A 450 12.16 -11.59 2.62
N VAL A 451 11.72 -10.43 2.10
CA VAL A 451 12.52 -9.58 1.20
C VAL A 451 13.72 -8.97 1.92
N PHE A 452 13.53 -8.36 3.10
CA PHE A 452 14.63 -7.76 3.85
C PHE A 452 15.65 -8.83 4.30
N LYS A 453 15.19 -10.01 4.71
CA LYS A 453 16.08 -11.14 5.00
C LYS A 453 16.91 -11.55 3.78
N LEU A 454 16.30 -11.65 2.60
CA LEU A 454 17.00 -11.93 1.35
C LEU A 454 18.09 -10.88 1.06
N LEU A 455 17.79 -9.59 1.25
CA LEU A 455 18.77 -8.52 1.04
C LEU A 455 19.93 -8.60 2.03
N ALA A 456 19.65 -8.88 3.31
CA ALA A 456 20.66 -9.07 4.34
C ALA A 456 21.59 -10.25 4.03
N GLU A 457 21.04 -11.38 3.58
CA GLU A 457 21.82 -12.55 3.16
C GLU A 457 22.72 -12.26 1.95
N ARG A 458 22.25 -11.46 0.99
CA ARG A 458 23.06 -11.05 -0.18
C ARG A 458 24.14 -10.05 0.19
N ALA A 459 23.87 -9.14 1.12
CA ALA A 459 24.87 -8.20 1.62
C ALA A 459 26.04 -8.92 2.31
N LYS A 460 25.75 -9.97 3.11
CA LYS A 460 26.80 -10.84 3.68
C LYS A 460 27.70 -11.51 2.63
N GLN A 461 27.21 -11.65 1.40
CA GLN A 461 27.95 -12.20 0.26
C GLN A 461 28.71 -11.12 -0.54
N GLY A 462 28.73 -9.87 -0.05
CA GLY A 462 29.48 -8.75 -0.65
C GLY A 462 28.66 -7.84 -1.56
N LEU A 463 27.36 -8.09 -1.75
CA LEU A 463 26.48 -7.19 -2.51
C LEU A 463 26.32 -5.86 -1.77
N ALA A 464 26.58 -4.74 -2.44
CA ALA A 464 26.21 -3.43 -1.91
C ALA A 464 24.70 -3.19 -2.18
N VAL A 465 23.94 -2.91 -1.13
CA VAL A 465 22.49 -2.72 -1.20
C VAL A 465 22.15 -1.28 -0.87
N ILE A 466 21.36 -0.65 -1.72
CA ILE A 466 20.78 0.67 -1.46
C ILE A 466 19.29 0.52 -1.66
N TYR A 467 18.49 0.83 -0.64
CA TYR A 467 17.04 0.86 -0.80
C TYR A 467 16.45 2.17 -0.31
N SER A 468 15.40 2.64 -0.97
CA SER A 468 14.61 3.79 -0.55
C SER A 468 13.37 3.33 0.20
N THR A 469 12.86 4.15 1.12
CA THR A 469 11.58 3.91 1.78
C THR A 469 10.95 5.20 2.31
N SER A 470 9.62 5.27 2.35
CA SER A 470 8.86 6.24 3.14
C SER A 470 8.51 5.76 4.55
N GLU A 471 8.81 4.52 4.91
CA GLU A 471 8.45 3.95 6.20
C GLU A 471 9.63 3.91 7.18
N VAL A 472 9.55 4.64 8.30
CA VAL A 472 10.67 4.74 9.26
C VAL A 472 11.04 3.38 9.87
N ASN A 473 10.05 2.51 10.09
CA ASN A 473 10.29 1.17 10.65
C ASN A 473 11.16 0.29 9.72
N GLU A 474 11.13 0.54 8.41
CA GLU A 474 12.02 -0.14 7.48
C GLU A 474 13.45 0.34 7.63
N CYS A 475 13.66 1.64 7.85
CA CYS A 475 14.99 2.20 8.05
C CYS A 475 15.71 1.54 9.23
N LEU A 476 14.97 1.24 10.30
CA LEU A 476 15.47 0.62 11.53
C LEU A 476 15.65 -0.91 11.42
N SER A 477 15.43 -1.50 10.24
CA SER A 477 15.57 -2.94 10.04
C SER A 477 17.02 -3.36 9.74
N ILE A 478 17.32 -3.74 8.50
CA ILE A 478 18.60 -4.31 8.08
C ILE A 478 19.65 -3.26 7.68
N ALA A 479 19.35 -1.96 7.78
CA ALA A 479 20.23 -0.91 7.30
C ALA A 479 21.42 -0.70 8.24
N HIS A 480 22.64 -0.76 7.71
CA HIS A 480 23.83 -0.38 8.48
C HIS A 480 23.92 1.14 8.62
N ARG A 481 23.34 1.86 7.67
CA ARG A 481 23.37 3.32 7.60
C ARG A 481 22.10 3.88 6.98
N ILE A 482 21.60 4.96 7.55
CA ILE A 482 20.34 5.60 7.16
C ILE A 482 20.66 7.02 6.70
N ILE A 483 20.29 7.33 5.47
CA ILE A 483 20.43 8.64 4.84
C ILE A 483 19.05 9.27 4.78
N VAL A 484 18.87 10.41 5.44
CA VAL A 484 17.61 11.16 5.38
C VAL A 484 17.72 12.20 4.27
N MET A 485 16.82 12.13 3.31
CA MET A 485 16.68 13.08 2.22
C MET A 485 15.50 14.02 2.45
N HIS A 486 15.72 15.31 2.25
CA HIS A 486 14.70 16.33 2.28
C HIS A 486 14.96 17.33 1.14
N ARG A 487 13.97 17.52 0.26
CA ARG A 487 14.02 18.43 -0.91
C ARG A 487 15.30 18.25 -1.75
N GLY A 488 15.60 17.00 -2.11
CA GLY A 488 16.71 16.66 -3.01
C GLY A 488 18.11 16.73 -2.39
N ARG A 489 18.23 16.96 -1.08
CA ARG A 489 19.51 17.00 -0.36
C ARG A 489 19.51 16.02 0.80
N ILE A 490 20.70 15.58 1.21
CA ILE A 490 20.88 14.85 2.46
C ILE A 490 20.73 15.84 3.62
N SER A 491 19.75 15.62 4.49
CA SER A 491 19.54 16.42 5.71
C SER A 491 20.26 15.81 6.92
N ALA A 492 20.35 14.48 6.99
CA ALA A 492 21.07 13.78 8.04
C ALA A 492 21.59 12.40 7.57
N GLU A 493 22.59 11.91 8.29
CA GLU A 493 23.14 10.56 8.15
C GLU A 493 23.25 9.94 9.54
N PHE A 494 22.76 8.72 9.67
CA PHE A 494 22.69 7.99 10.94
C PHE A 494 23.22 6.57 10.81
N GLY A 495 23.71 6.02 11.92
CA GLY A 495 23.94 4.60 12.08
C GLY A 495 22.65 3.83 12.36
N SER A 496 22.75 2.52 12.51
CA SER A 496 21.63 1.65 12.84
C SER A 496 21.09 1.81 14.27
N ASP A 497 21.80 2.54 15.14
CA ASP A 497 21.47 2.78 16.55
C ASP A 497 20.56 4.01 16.77
N VAL A 498 20.15 4.68 15.69
CA VAL A 498 19.30 5.86 15.75
C VAL A 498 17.87 5.52 16.17
N THR A 499 17.18 6.48 16.78
CA THR A 499 15.77 6.34 17.14
C THR A 499 14.85 6.88 16.05
N LYS A 500 13.59 6.39 16.03
CA LYS A 500 12.55 6.82 15.09
C LYS A 500 12.39 8.35 15.09
N GLU A 501 12.38 8.98 16.26
CA GLU A 501 12.13 10.41 16.44
C GLU A 501 13.22 11.26 15.79
N LYS A 502 14.48 10.81 15.84
CA LYS A 502 15.60 11.51 15.19
C LYS A 502 15.53 11.44 13.67
N ILE A 503 15.09 10.30 13.13
CA ILE A 503 14.87 10.14 11.68
C ILE A 503 13.76 11.08 11.22
N MET A 504 12.61 11.09 11.92
CA MET A 504 11.46 11.95 11.59
C MET A 504 11.81 13.44 11.71
N ALA A 505 12.49 13.85 12.78
CA ALA A 505 12.92 15.23 12.94
C ALA A 505 13.84 15.70 11.79
N ALA A 506 14.69 14.81 11.26
CA ALA A 506 15.58 15.12 10.15
C ALA A 506 14.88 15.14 8.78
N SER A 507 13.70 14.50 8.63
CA SER A 507 12.95 14.48 7.36
C SER A 507 12.07 15.72 7.16
N GLY A 508 11.94 16.55 8.21
CA GLY A 508 11.08 17.73 8.21
C GLY A 508 9.68 17.47 8.79
N GLU A 509 9.42 16.27 9.30
CA GLU A 509 8.27 16.02 10.17
C GLU A 509 8.55 16.66 11.54
N ALA A 510 7.77 17.68 11.90
CA ALA A 510 7.74 18.13 13.27
C ALA A 510 7.23 16.96 14.13
N VAL A 511 8.08 16.43 15.00
CA VAL A 511 7.68 15.47 16.02
C VAL A 511 6.65 16.18 16.89
N VAL A 512 5.37 15.92 16.65
CA VAL A 512 4.33 16.27 17.61
C VAL A 512 4.54 15.32 18.78
N ALA A 513 5.31 15.80 19.76
CA ALA A 513 5.49 15.10 21.01
C ALA A 513 4.10 14.90 21.66
N HIS A 514 3.71 13.64 21.85
CA HIS A 514 2.64 13.24 22.75
C HIS A 514 3.21 12.35 23.85
#